data_AF-A0A1S9BYA8-F1
#
_entry.id   AF-A0A1S9BYA8-F1
#
_cell.length_a   1.000
_cell.length_b   1.000
_cell.length_c   1.000
_cell.angle_alpha   90.00
_cell.angle_beta   90.00
_cell.angle_gamma   90.00
#
_symmetry.space_group_name_H-M   'P 1'
#
loop_
_entity.id
_entity.type
_entity.pdbx_description
1 polymer ?
#
loop_
_entity_poly.entity_id
_entity_poly.type
_entity_poly.pdbx_seq_one_letter_code
_entity_poly.pdbx_strand_id
1 'polypeptide(L)'
;MGVKMEFPDEYMQILKSYTEQNDVTIETAIADTLEFLELKNESFSHYRVAIENPENYLNDPDELNAKALRQIYMDLFGEDTVGGMVRCYYNPDRLNVLLMDIQYDDSVTLWNVIETFHNKIPGMELSQDILSLFYVHDRFDGSHDKIVEMMEWMLSDHEDDGFETAGYYETIFDEPDDEEFFDDEDFGDDEFEDEEFDDDFDDQKFEE
;
A
#
# COMPACT_ATOMS: atom_id res chain seq x y z
N MET A 1 -3.57 -38.05 24.34
CA MET A 1 -3.17 -38.60 23.04
C MET A 1 -3.28 -37.47 22.04
N GLY A 2 -2.15 -36.90 21.61
CA GLY A 2 -2.15 -35.91 20.54
C GLY A 2 -2.32 -36.66 19.22
N VAL A 3 -3.34 -36.29 18.44
CA VAL A 3 -3.48 -36.76 17.07
C VAL A 3 -2.30 -36.14 16.31
N LYS A 4 -1.31 -36.95 15.89
CA LYS A 4 -0.36 -36.51 14.88
C LYS A 4 -1.16 -36.26 13.62
N MET A 5 -1.29 -35.00 13.21
CA MET A 5 -1.73 -34.69 11.84
C MET A 5 -0.67 -35.27 10.91
N GLU A 6 -1.00 -36.36 10.24
CA GLU A 6 -0.22 -36.86 9.11
C GLU A 6 -0.82 -36.25 7.85
N PHE A 7 -0.16 -35.24 7.29
CA PHE A 7 -0.51 -34.71 5.98
C PHE A 7 -0.18 -35.77 4.90
N PRO A 8 -1.04 -35.95 3.89
CA PRO A 8 -0.72 -36.85 2.78
C PRO A 8 0.61 -36.46 2.10
N ASP A 9 1.36 -37.45 1.62
CA ASP A 9 2.71 -37.28 1.07
C ASP A 9 2.77 -36.23 -0.07
N GLU A 10 1.74 -36.16 -0.90
CA GLU A 10 1.64 -35.18 -1.99
C GLU A 10 1.62 -33.73 -1.45
N TYR A 11 0.88 -33.46 -0.37
CA TYR A 11 0.87 -32.14 0.27
C TYR A 11 2.21 -31.81 0.91
N MET A 12 2.87 -32.80 1.52
CA MET A 12 4.23 -32.61 2.06
C MET A 12 5.26 -32.30 0.97
N GLN A 13 5.10 -32.84 -0.24
CA GLN A 13 5.96 -32.50 -1.38
C GLN A 13 5.71 -31.09 -1.91
N ILE A 14 4.45 -30.67 -1.98
CA ILE A 14 4.07 -29.31 -2.37
C ILE A 14 4.63 -28.30 -1.36
N LEU A 15 4.41 -28.54 -0.06
CA LEU A 15 4.93 -27.70 1.01
C LEU A 15 6.46 -27.62 0.97
N LYS A 16 7.16 -28.74 0.77
CA LYS A 16 8.62 -28.75 0.63
C LYS A 16 9.10 -27.91 -0.56
N SER A 17 8.45 -28.09 -1.71
CA SER A 17 8.78 -27.32 -2.92
C SER A 17 8.56 -25.82 -2.69
N TYR A 18 7.47 -25.46 -2.02
CA TYR A 18 7.17 -24.08 -1.65
C TYR A 18 8.20 -23.50 -0.67
N THR A 19 8.55 -24.25 0.38
CA THR A 19 9.51 -23.82 1.40
C THR A 19 10.91 -23.64 0.85
N GLU A 20 11.33 -24.52 -0.09
CA GLU A 20 12.62 -24.41 -0.75
C GLU A 20 12.67 -23.23 -1.72
N GLN A 21 11.57 -22.93 -2.40
CA GLN A 21 11.48 -21.81 -3.35
C GLN A 21 11.44 -20.44 -2.66
N ASN A 22 10.80 -20.35 -1.49
CA ASN A 22 10.56 -19.08 -0.80
C ASN A 22 11.44 -18.87 0.43
N ASP A 23 12.37 -19.80 0.67
CA ASP A 23 13.27 -19.82 1.84
C ASP A 23 12.51 -19.60 3.15
N VAL A 24 11.59 -20.51 3.46
CA VAL A 24 10.77 -20.50 4.69
C VAL A 24 10.73 -21.87 5.34
N THR A 25 10.53 -21.93 6.66
CA THR A 25 10.30 -23.21 7.35
C THR A 25 8.90 -23.78 7.06
N ILE A 26 8.73 -25.10 7.20
CA ILE A 26 7.43 -25.75 6.99
C ILE A 26 6.40 -25.22 7.98
N GLU A 27 6.80 -25.06 9.23
CA GLU A 27 5.97 -24.54 10.31
C GLU A 27 5.47 -23.12 10.00
N THR A 28 6.36 -22.25 9.52
CA THR A 28 6.04 -20.89 9.08
C THR A 28 5.08 -20.92 7.90
N ALA A 29 5.41 -21.68 6.84
CA ALA A 29 4.55 -21.78 5.65
C ALA A 29 3.12 -22.26 5.98
N ILE A 30 2.97 -23.22 6.90
CA ILE A 30 1.65 -23.69 7.33
C ILE A 30 0.90 -22.59 8.09
N ALA A 31 1.55 -21.92 9.04
CA ALA A 31 0.93 -20.85 9.82
C ALA A 31 0.48 -19.69 8.93
N ASP A 32 1.38 -19.21 8.06
CA ASP A 32 1.12 -18.11 7.13
C ASP A 32 -0.02 -18.43 6.17
N THR A 33 -0.06 -19.67 5.66
CA THR A 33 -1.16 -20.10 4.76
C THR A 33 -2.52 -20.11 5.46
N LEU A 34 -2.57 -20.51 6.74
CA LEU A 34 -3.83 -20.53 7.49
C LEU A 34 -4.34 -19.11 7.76
N GLU A 35 -3.46 -18.22 8.22
CA GLU A 35 -3.78 -16.80 8.44
C GLU A 35 -4.19 -16.12 7.13
N PHE A 36 -3.53 -16.47 6.02
CA PHE A 36 -3.87 -15.95 4.70
C PHE A 36 -5.29 -16.32 4.29
N LEU A 37 -5.67 -17.58 4.46
CA LEU A 37 -7.01 -18.04 4.09
C LEU A 37 -8.11 -17.33 4.89
N GLU A 38 -7.80 -16.88 6.11
CA GLU A 38 -8.72 -16.11 6.95
C GLU A 38 -8.85 -14.66 6.47
N LEU A 39 -7.75 -14.01 6.10
CA LEU A 39 -7.72 -12.56 5.84
C LEU A 39 -7.72 -12.14 4.37
N LYS A 40 -7.52 -13.07 3.41
CA LYS A 40 -7.28 -12.76 1.99
C LYS A 40 -8.29 -11.84 1.29
N ASN A 41 -9.53 -11.77 1.80
CA ASN A 41 -10.60 -10.96 1.21
C ASN A 41 -10.86 -9.66 1.99
N GLU A 42 -10.13 -9.42 3.07
CA GLU A 42 -10.26 -8.22 3.89
C GLU A 42 -9.46 -7.06 3.28
N SER A 43 -9.86 -5.83 3.62
CA SER A 43 -9.16 -4.61 3.23
C SER A 43 -8.82 -3.77 4.46
N PHE A 44 -7.67 -3.11 4.39
CA PHE A 44 -7.13 -2.27 5.45
C PHE A 44 -6.60 -0.98 4.83
N SER A 45 -6.67 0.12 5.56
CA SER A 45 -6.01 1.38 5.18
C SER A 45 -4.60 1.50 5.78
N HIS A 46 -4.24 0.65 6.75
CA HIS A 46 -2.94 0.71 7.42
C HIS A 46 -2.26 -0.66 7.40
N TYR A 47 -1.11 -0.71 6.73
CA TYR A 47 -0.24 -1.88 6.69
C TYR A 47 1.11 -1.58 7.33
N ARG A 48 1.64 -2.58 8.03
CA ARG A 48 3.04 -2.62 8.46
C ARG A 48 3.72 -3.78 7.76
N VAL A 49 4.89 -3.57 7.18
CA VAL A 49 5.57 -4.59 6.40
C VAL A 49 6.99 -4.76 6.91
N ALA A 50 7.40 -6.00 7.19
CA ALA A 50 8.76 -6.36 7.54
C ALA A 50 9.30 -7.39 6.55
N ILE A 51 10.42 -7.09 5.91
CA ILE A 51 11.03 -7.93 4.89
C ILE A 51 12.44 -8.28 5.32
N GLU A 52 12.67 -9.56 5.62
CA GLU A 52 13.99 -10.08 5.98
C GLU A 52 14.83 -10.30 4.72
N ASN A 53 16.09 -9.87 4.75
CA ASN A 53 17.02 -9.94 3.63
C ASN A 53 16.38 -9.39 2.33
N PRO A 54 15.97 -8.11 2.32
CA PRO A 54 15.22 -7.50 1.21
C PRO A 54 15.92 -7.61 -0.16
N GLU A 55 17.24 -7.74 -0.18
CA GLU A 55 18.04 -8.02 -1.37
C GLU A 55 17.64 -9.30 -2.10
N ASN A 56 17.14 -10.32 -1.39
CA ASN A 56 16.82 -11.63 -1.98
C ASN A 56 15.60 -11.59 -2.91
N TYR A 57 14.80 -10.53 -2.86
CA TYR A 57 13.60 -10.36 -3.68
C TYR A 57 13.82 -9.44 -4.89
N LEU A 58 15.01 -8.86 -5.04
CA LEU A 58 15.33 -7.94 -6.13
C LEU A 58 16.28 -8.57 -7.16
N ASN A 59 16.20 -8.07 -8.39
CA ASN A 59 17.18 -8.39 -9.42
C ASN A 59 18.42 -7.52 -9.22
N ASP A 60 19.61 -8.13 -9.28
CA ASP A 60 20.91 -7.46 -9.18
C ASP A 60 21.11 -6.57 -7.92
N PRO A 61 20.90 -7.11 -6.70
CA PRO A 61 20.93 -6.31 -5.47
C PRO A 61 22.33 -5.81 -5.08
N ASP A 62 23.41 -6.45 -5.57
CA ASP A 62 24.80 -6.13 -5.21
C ASP A 62 25.21 -4.68 -5.57
N GLU A 63 24.47 -4.03 -6.48
CA GLU A 63 24.71 -2.64 -6.90
C GLU A 63 23.90 -1.62 -6.09
N LEU A 64 22.97 -2.07 -5.24
CA LEU A 64 22.04 -1.21 -4.52
C LEU A 64 22.58 -0.86 -3.13
N ASN A 65 22.53 0.44 -2.81
CA ASN A 65 22.75 0.91 -1.44
C ASN A 65 21.44 0.91 -0.63
N ALA A 66 21.53 1.05 0.69
CA ALA A 66 20.37 1.05 1.58
C ALA A 66 19.31 2.12 1.24
N LYS A 67 19.70 3.26 0.67
CA LYS A 67 18.75 4.29 0.23
C LYS A 67 17.99 3.86 -1.03
N ALA A 68 18.69 3.27 -2.01
CA ALA A 68 18.08 2.76 -3.23
C ALA A 68 17.12 1.60 -2.94
N LEU A 69 17.50 0.68 -2.04
CA LEU A 69 16.64 -0.39 -1.55
C LEU A 69 15.33 0.17 -0.95
N ARG A 70 15.43 1.13 -0.03
CA ARG A 70 14.23 1.80 0.54
C ARG A 70 13.32 2.37 -0.54
N GLN A 71 13.89 3.09 -1.50
CA GLN A 71 13.10 3.72 -2.57
C GLN A 71 12.36 2.69 -3.43
N ILE A 72 13.03 1.61 -3.85
CA ILE A 72 12.41 0.55 -4.66
C ILE A 72 11.21 -0.05 -3.94
N TYR A 73 11.33 -0.34 -2.64
CA TYR A 73 10.22 -0.88 -1.87
C TYR A 73 9.11 0.14 -1.63
N MET A 74 9.44 1.41 -1.39
CA MET A 74 8.41 2.45 -1.31
C MET A 74 7.62 2.54 -2.62
N ASP A 75 8.30 2.50 -3.77
CA ASP A 75 7.66 2.57 -5.09
C ASP A 75 6.75 1.34 -5.32
N LEU A 76 7.23 0.13 -5.00
CA LEU A 76 6.47 -1.12 -5.11
C LEU A 76 5.16 -1.13 -4.31
N PHE A 77 5.11 -0.43 -3.17
CA PHE A 77 3.93 -0.37 -2.31
C PHE A 77 3.09 0.90 -2.51
N GLY A 78 3.60 1.87 -3.28
CA GLY A 78 3.00 3.18 -3.46
C GLY A 78 2.45 3.45 -4.86
N GLU A 79 3.18 3.09 -5.92
CA GLU A 79 2.90 3.54 -7.30
C GLU A 79 1.53 3.10 -7.85
N ASP A 80 1.05 1.91 -7.50
CA ASP A 80 -0.21 1.34 -8.02
C ASP A 80 -1.35 1.34 -6.99
N THR A 81 -1.46 2.40 -6.18
CA THR A 81 -2.39 2.44 -5.03
C THR A 81 -3.36 3.62 -5.04
N VAL A 82 -4.28 3.64 -4.07
CA VAL A 82 -5.34 4.64 -3.87
C VAL A 82 -4.83 5.93 -3.21
N GLY A 83 -3.54 6.22 -3.36
CA GLY A 83 -2.87 7.27 -2.61
C GLY A 83 -2.49 6.82 -1.20
N GLY A 84 -1.36 7.31 -0.71
CA GLY A 84 -0.92 6.94 0.62
C GLY A 84 0.45 7.48 1.03
N MET A 85 0.63 7.56 2.35
CA MET A 85 1.90 7.88 2.98
C MET A 85 2.67 6.60 3.26
N VAL A 86 3.89 6.53 2.73
CA VAL A 86 4.81 5.41 2.96
C VAL A 86 6.02 5.91 3.75
N ARG A 87 6.30 5.26 4.88
CA ARG A 87 7.54 5.42 5.65
C ARG A 87 8.33 4.12 5.58
N CYS A 88 9.63 4.23 5.38
CA CYS A 88 10.50 3.09 5.18
C CYS A 88 11.82 3.25 5.93
N TYR A 89 12.19 2.23 6.69
CA TYR A 89 13.44 2.15 7.44
C TYR A 89 14.24 0.92 7.03
N TYR A 90 15.54 1.09 6.82
CA TYR A 90 16.43 -0.04 6.54
C TYR A 90 17.87 0.26 6.91
N ASN A 91 18.38 -0.44 7.93
CA ASN A 91 19.76 -0.36 8.39
C ASN A 91 20.37 -1.77 8.53
N PRO A 92 21.06 -2.28 7.48
CA PRO A 92 21.58 -3.65 7.48
C PRO A 92 22.63 -3.91 8.56
N ASP A 93 23.29 -2.87 9.09
CA ASP A 93 24.27 -3.01 10.17
C ASP A 93 23.61 -3.26 11.54
N ARG A 94 22.33 -2.88 11.71
CA ARG A 94 21.55 -3.15 12.93
C ARG A 94 20.77 -4.45 12.83
N LEU A 95 19.98 -4.58 11.77
CA LEU A 95 19.19 -5.76 11.46
C LEU A 95 18.92 -5.74 9.95
N ASN A 96 19.18 -6.86 9.29
CA ASN A 96 18.96 -6.98 7.85
C ASN A 96 17.48 -7.19 7.50
N VAL A 97 16.64 -6.26 7.95
CA VAL A 97 15.20 -6.25 7.75
C VAL A 97 14.78 -4.84 7.33
N LEU A 98 14.05 -4.75 6.22
CA LEU A 98 13.41 -3.52 5.77
C LEU A 98 12.03 -3.43 6.39
N LEU A 99 11.72 -2.28 7.00
CA LEU A 99 10.49 -2.02 7.71
C LEU A 99 9.74 -0.90 6.99
N MET A 100 8.43 -1.09 6.78
CA MET A 100 7.56 -0.06 6.23
C MET A 100 6.31 0.11 7.08
N ASP A 101 5.88 1.37 7.17
CA ASP A 101 4.59 1.78 7.69
C ASP A 101 3.85 2.51 6.57
N ILE A 102 2.72 1.96 6.16
CA ILE A 102 1.99 2.38 4.97
C ILE A 102 0.57 2.74 5.40
N GLN A 103 0.21 4.00 5.20
CA GLN A 103 -1.13 4.52 5.46
C GLN A 103 -1.74 4.99 4.14
N TYR A 104 -2.63 4.19 3.59
CA TYR A 104 -3.40 4.52 2.39
C TYR A 104 -4.56 5.47 2.73
N ASP A 105 -4.92 6.32 1.77
CA ASP A 105 -6.05 7.23 1.92
C ASP A 105 -7.38 6.46 1.93
N ASP A 106 -7.47 5.40 1.11
CA ASP A 106 -8.57 4.43 1.09
C ASP A 106 -8.11 3.01 1.41
N SER A 107 -9.03 2.13 1.81
CA SER A 107 -8.67 0.74 2.13
C SER A 107 -8.23 -0.04 0.88
N VAL A 108 -7.07 -0.69 0.96
CA VAL A 108 -6.56 -1.60 -0.07
C VAL A 108 -6.77 -3.04 0.40
N THR A 109 -7.15 -3.95 -0.52
CA THR A 109 -7.33 -5.37 -0.18
C THR A 109 -5.99 -6.02 0.14
N LEU A 110 -5.98 -6.96 1.09
CA LEU A 110 -4.76 -7.72 1.42
C LEU A 110 -4.17 -8.37 0.17
N TRP A 111 -5.03 -8.93 -0.70
CA TRP A 111 -4.62 -9.56 -1.95
C TRP A 111 -3.76 -8.64 -2.83
N ASN A 112 -4.17 -7.38 -3.02
CA ASN A 112 -3.42 -6.42 -3.83
C ASN A 112 -2.05 -6.12 -3.23
N VAL A 113 -1.96 -6.02 -1.90
CA VAL A 113 -0.70 -5.72 -1.19
C VAL A 113 0.28 -6.91 -1.27
N ILE A 114 -0.19 -8.14 -1.17
CA ILE A 114 0.70 -9.31 -1.23
C ILE A 114 1.11 -9.68 -2.65
N GLU A 115 0.33 -9.30 -3.68
CA GLU A 115 0.68 -9.55 -5.08
C GLU A 115 2.01 -8.90 -5.47
N THR A 116 2.42 -7.85 -4.77
CA THR A 116 3.76 -7.24 -4.88
C THR A 116 4.88 -8.27 -4.70
N PHE A 117 4.68 -9.28 -3.84
CA PHE A 117 5.58 -10.41 -3.66
C PHE A 117 4.94 -11.68 -4.24
N HIS A 118 4.94 -11.79 -5.57
CA HIS A 118 4.26 -12.82 -6.37
C HIS A 118 4.25 -14.27 -5.85
N ASN A 119 5.23 -14.71 -5.03
CA ASN A 119 5.38 -16.11 -4.64
C ASN A 119 5.39 -16.38 -3.12
N LYS A 120 5.59 -15.38 -2.26
CA LYS A 120 5.75 -15.58 -0.81
C LYS A 120 4.51 -15.06 -0.07
N ILE A 121 3.88 -15.94 0.70
CA ILE A 121 2.79 -15.59 1.60
C ILE A 121 3.46 -15.05 2.86
N PRO A 122 3.21 -13.79 3.27
CA PRO A 122 3.77 -13.27 4.51
C PRO A 122 3.07 -13.89 5.71
N GLY A 123 3.74 -13.91 6.87
CA GLY A 123 3.04 -14.06 8.14
C GLY A 123 2.17 -12.83 8.42
N MET A 124 1.03 -13.03 9.08
CA MET A 124 0.07 -11.97 9.33
C MET A 124 -0.25 -11.81 10.81
N GLU A 125 -0.23 -10.57 11.28
CA GLU A 125 -0.70 -10.23 12.62
C GLU A 125 -1.63 -9.01 12.54
N LEU A 126 -2.90 -9.22 12.87
CA LEU A 126 -3.88 -8.15 12.97
C LEU A 126 -3.91 -7.61 14.40
N SER A 127 -3.58 -6.33 14.55
CA SER A 127 -3.67 -5.61 15.83
C SER A 127 -4.48 -4.35 15.65
N GLN A 128 -5.64 -4.30 16.32
CA GLN A 128 -6.65 -3.25 16.11
C GLN A 128 -7.07 -3.20 14.63
N ASP A 129 -6.74 -2.12 13.93
CA ASP A 129 -7.05 -1.91 12.52
C ASP A 129 -5.77 -1.90 11.64
N ILE A 130 -4.64 -2.35 12.17
CA ILE A 130 -3.35 -2.41 11.48
C ILE A 130 -3.02 -3.87 11.17
N LEU A 131 -2.82 -4.17 9.88
CA LEU A 131 -2.36 -5.49 9.46
C LEU A 131 -0.83 -5.47 9.27
N SER A 132 -0.13 -6.28 10.07
CA SER A 132 1.32 -6.47 9.95
C SER A 132 1.63 -7.69 9.09
N LEU A 133 2.53 -7.52 8.11
CA LEU A 133 2.98 -8.53 7.16
C LEU A 133 4.47 -8.82 7.38
N PHE A 134 4.81 -10.09 7.59
CA PHE A 134 6.17 -10.54 7.90
C PHE A 134 6.69 -11.49 6.82
N TYR A 135 7.57 -10.98 5.95
CA TYR A 135 8.29 -11.76 4.95
C TYR A 135 9.62 -12.27 5.52
N VAL A 136 9.54 -13.21 6.46
CA VAL A 136 10.69 -13.78 7.20
C VAL A 136 10.92 -15.26 6.85
N HIS A 137 12.09 -15.81 7.18
CA HIS A 137 12.41 -17.23 7.01
C HIS A 137 11.69 -18.11 8.04
N ASP A 138 11.79 -17.72 9.32
CA ASP A 138 11.19 -18.45 10.44
C ASP A 138 10.60 -17.47 11.45
N ARG A 139 9.28 -17.56 11.70
CA ARG A 139 8.62 -16.71 12.71
C ARG A 139 8.85 -17.19 14.13
N PHE A 140 9.32 -18.42 14.31
CA PHE A 140 9.41 -19.09 15.60
C PHE A 140 10.84 -19.14 16.16
N ASP A 141 11.81 -18.55 15.47
CA ASP A 141 13.23 -18.52 15.88
C ASP A 141 13.56 -17.41 16.90
N GLY A 142 12.60 -16.53 17.20
CA GLY A 142 12.75 -15.38 18.10
C GLY A 142 13.29 -14.11 17.43
N SER A 143 13.47 -14.09 16.11
CA SER A 143 13.77 -12.88 15.33
C SER A 143 12.55 -11.94 15.26
N HIS A 144 11.34 -12.52 15.27
CA HIS A 144 10.08 -11.78 15.22
C HIS A 144 9.97 -10.70 16.30
N ASP A 145 10.30 -11.02 17.56
CA ASP A 145 10.26 -10.04 18.67
C ASP A 145 11.17 -8.83 18.39
N LYS A 146 12.35 -9.05 17.80
CA LYS A 146 13.28 -7.97 17.44
C LYS A 146 12.77 -7.10 16.30
N ILE A 147 12.08 -7.70 15.34
CA ILE A 147 11.45 -6.99 14.22
C ILE A 147 10.35 -6.08 14.76
N VAL A 148 9.50 -6.60 15.66
CA VAL A 148 8.43 -5.84 16.30
C VAL A 148 9.00 -4.67 17.12
N GLU A 149 10.01 -4.92 17.96
CA GLU A 149 10.69 -3.87 18.74
C GLU A 149 11.27 -2.77 17.83
N MET A 150 11.85 -3.15 16.68
CA MET A 150 12.43 -2.19 15.74
C MET A 150 11.37 -1.38 14.99
N MET A 151 10.25 -2.01 14.64
CA MET A 151 9.09 -1.34 14.04
C MET A 151 8.51 -0.31 15.02
N GLU A 152 8.36 -0.66 16.29
CA GLU A 152 7.93 0.27 17.33
C GLU A 152 8.91 1.43 17.53
N TRP A 153 10.22 1.14 17.50
CA TRP A 153 11.26 2.18 17.59
C TRP A 153 11.18 3.15 16.40
N MET A 154 11.05 2.63 15.17
CA MET A 154 10.91 3.43 13.95
C MET A 154 9.68 4.37 14.01
N LEU A 155 8.61 3.94 14.65
CA LEU A 155 7.38 4.74 14.80
C LEU A 155 7.39 5.68 16.00
N SER A 156 8.39 5.57 16.88
CA SER A 156 8.54 6.41 18.06
C SER A 156 9.26 7.73 17.75
N ASP A 157 9.16 8.71 18.65
CA ASP A 157 10.00 9.91 18.58
C ASP A 157 11.47 9.53 18.86
N HIS A 158 12.27 9.42 17.81
CA HIS A 158 13.69 9.13 17.86
C HIS A 158 14.48 10.10 16.97
N GLU A 159 15.79 10.22 17.22
CA GLU A 159 16.66 10.98 16.33
C GLU A 159 16.88 10.18 15.04
N ASP A 160 16.63 10.83 13.90
CA ASP A 160 16.88 10.26 12.57
C ASP A 160 18.35 9.86 12.43
N ASP A 161 18.59 8.57 12.23
CA ASP A 161 19.92 7.98 12.05
C ASP A 161 20.37 7.95 10.57
N GLY A 162 19.57 8.53 9.66
CA GLY A 162 19.80 8.60 8.22
C GLY A 162 19.30 7.39 7.43
N PHE A 163 18.69 6.42 8.10
CA PHE A 163 18.17 5.18 7.50
C PHE A 163 16.65 5.17 7.34
N GLU A 164 15.98 6.30 7.56
CA GLU A 164 14.55 6.51 7.28
C GLU A 164 14.32 7.31 5.98
N THR A 165 13.32 6.90 5.19
CA THR A 165 12.79 7.64 4.04
C THR A 165 11.27 7.68 4.16
N ALA A 166 10.65 8.82 3.86
CA ALA A 166 9.20 8.95 3.84
C ALA A 166 8.74 9.72 2.60
N GLY A 167 7.59 9.36 2.05
CA GLY A 167 7.04 9.95 0.83
C GLY A 167 5.54 9.66 0.70
N TYR A 168 4.85 10.54 -0.01
CA TYR A 168 3.45 10.37 -0.38
C TYR A 168 3.36 9.99 -1.85
N TYR A 169 2.54 8.98 -2.16
CA TYR A 169 2.21 8.55 -3.51
C TYR A 169 0.78 9.01 -3.82
N GLU A 170 0.58 9.63 -4.99
CA GLU A 170 -0.73 10.07 -5.44
C GLU A 170 -1.58 8.88 -5.91
N THR A 171 -2.90 9.00 -5.80
CA THR A 171 -3.81 7.98 -6.35
C THR A 171 -3.68 7.88 -7.87
N ILE A 172 -3.60 6.65 -8.37
CA ILE A 172 -3.69 6.37 -9.81
C ILE A 172 -5.14 6.20 -10.30
N PHE A 173 -6.10 6.20 -9.38
CA PHE A 173 -7.51 6.19 -9.71
C PHE A 173 -7.95 7.64 -9.87
N ASP A 174 -8.21 8.05 -11.11
CA ASP A 174 -8.87 9.32 -11.39
C ASP A 174 -10.20 9.35 -10.61
N GLU A 175 -10.35 10.32 -9.71
CA GLU A 175 -11.69 10.73 -9.28
C GLU A 175 -12.42 11.13 -10.57
N PRO A 176 -13.62 10.58 -10.87
CA PRO A 176 -14.43 11.18 -11.92
C PRO A 176 -14.56 12.65 -11.53
N ASP A 177 -14.15 13.57 -12.40
CA ASP A 177 -14.41 14.98 -12.24
C ASP A 177 -15.90 15.13 -11.89
N ASP A 178 -16.21 15.28 -10.60
CA ASP A 178 -17.47 15.83 -10.11
C ASP A 178 -17.42 17.34 -10.46
N GLU A 179 -17.27 17.64 -11.75
CA GLU A 179 -17.78 18.87 -12.31
C GLU A 179 -19.28 18.79 -12.06
N GLU A 180 -19.71 19.36 -10.93
CA GLU A 180 -21.09 19.74 -10.67
C GLU A 180 -21.60 20.39 -11.96
N PHE A 181 -22.34 19.60 -12.75
CA PHE A 181 -23.16 20.09 -13.82
C PHE A 181 -24.19 20.97 -13.11
N PHE A 182 -23.87 22.27 -13.00
CA PHE A 182 -24.82 23.29 -12.60
C PHE A 182 -25.96 23.24 -13.62
N ASP A 183 -26.95 22.41 -13.30
CA ASP A 183 -28.23 22.33 -13.96
C ASP A 183 -28.99 23.59 -13.53
N ASP A 184 -28.57 24.75 -14.03
CA ASP A 184 -29.37 25.98 -14.01
C ASP A 184 -30.43 25.88 -15.12
N GLU A 185 -31.25 24.83 -15.06
CA GLU A 185 -32.66 24.91 -15.46
C GLU A 185 -33.45 25.44 -14.25
N ASP A 186 -33.46 26.76 -14.05
CA ASP A 186 -34.59 27.39 -13.37
C ASP A 186 -35.34 28.30 -14.35
N PHE A 187 -36.49 27.77 -14.75
CA PHE A 187 -37.51 28.41 -15.56
C PHE A 187 -38.41 29.30 -14.68
N GLY A 188 -38.67 30.51 -15.16
CA GLY A 188 -39.83 31.32 -14.79
C GLY A 188 -39.53 32.40 -13.75
N ASP A 189 -40.09 33.58 -13.78
CA ASP A 189 -41.04 34.30 -14.63
C ASP A 189 -41.04 35.73 -14.03
N ASP A 190 -41.69 36.70 -14.68
CA ASP A 190 -41.94 38.08 -14.18
C ASP A 190 -40.71 39.04 -14.25
N GLU A 191 -40.68 40.15 -15.00
CA GLU A 191 -41.74 41.09 -15.42
C GLU A 191 -41.35 41.73 -16.76
N PHE A 192 -42.26 41.64 -17.73
CA PHE A 192 -42.39 42.60 -18.81
C PHE A 192 -43.02 43.88 -18.23
N GLU A 193 -42.32 45.01 -18.25
CA GLU A 193 -42.97 46.32 -18.30
C GLU A 193 -42.51 47.05 -19.57
N ASP A 194 -43.44 47.08 -20.52
CA ASP A 194 -43.46 47.94 -21.69
C ASP A 194 -43.49 49.42 -21.25
N GLU A 195 -42.56 50.25 -21.72
CA GLU A 195 -42.86 51.67 -21.95
C GLU A 195 -42.57 52.07 -23.40
N GLU A 196 -43.67 52.34 -24.09
CA GLU A 196 -43.80 52.82 -25.46
C GLU A 196 -43.24 54.25 -25.63
N PHE A 197 -42.33 54.38 -26.62
CA PHE A 197 -42.45 55.21 -27.84
C PHE A 197 -42.31 56.76 -27.81
N ASP A 198 -41.85 57.25 -28.98
CA ASP A 198 -41.71 58.62 -29.53
C ASP A 198 -40.48 59.46 -29.09
N ASP A 199 -39.69 60.14 -29.95
CA ASP A 199 -39.90 60.64 -31.32
C ASP A 199 -38.53 61.02 -31.98
N ASP A 200 -38.35 60.64 -33.25
CA ASP A 200 -37.93 61.45 -34.41
C ASP A 200 -36.58 62.24 -34.53
N PHE A 201 -36.09 62.31 -35.79
CA PHE A 201 -35.00 63.12 -36.41
C PHE A 201 -33.54 62.61 -36.32
N ASP A 202 -32.72 62.55 -37.38
CA ASP A 202 -32.82 62.93 -38.80
C ASP A 202 -31.64 62.29 -39.59
N ASP A 203 -31.85 62.15 -40.89
CA ASP A 203 -30.90 61.72 -41.91
C ASP A 203 -29.64 62.61 -41.98
N GLN A 204 -28.44 62.03 -42.09
CA GLN A 204 -27.39 62.65 -42.89
C GLN A 204 -26.30 61.66 -43.37
N LYS A 205 -26.39 61.35 -44.67
CA LYS A 205 -25.25 60.93 -45.51
C LYS A 205 -24.10 61.92 -45.39
N PHE A 206 -22.87 61.42 -45.35
CA PHE A 206 -21.76 62.03 -46.09
C PHE A 206 -20.81 60.95 -46.62
N GLU A 207 -20.60 61.00 -47.93
CA GLU A 207 -19.53 60.34 -48.68
C GLU A 207 -18.19 61.03 -48.36
N GLU A 208 -17.11 60.24 -48.29
CA GLU A 208 -15.82 60.57 -48.91
C GLU A 208 -15.09 59.28 -49.32
#